data_AF-A0AAD0T554-F1
#
_entry.id   AF-A0AAD0T554-F1
#
_cell.length_a   1.000
_cell.length_b   1.000
_cell.length_c   1.000
_cell.angle_alpha   90.00
_cell.angle_beta   90.00
_cell.angle_gamma   90.00
#
_symmetry.space_group_name_H-M   'P 1'
#
loop_
_entity.id
_entity.type
_entity.pdbx_description
1 polymer ?
#
loop_
_entity_poly.entity_id
_entity_poly.type
_entity_poly.pdbx_seq_one_letter_code
_entity_poly.pdbx_strand_id
1 'polypeptide(L)'
;MKTPILEEFKLKSIDKVEIKANLKHYRVGHQPVYLDASRLKRDRLIKLLGLLSNVMEEENLSPKFPYPFYIISDIEDIWTKFPIFKSIEELPSYYQFEATRPTTKEQKILDFIDISASNIRNEDVQLCLDEFSRTISSQRIIKSLAKEGSKLEKILKILEEEAKG
;
A
#
# COMPACT_ATOMS: atom_id res chain seq x y z
N MET A 1 -0.15 2.08 2.33
CA MET A 1 -0.56 0.66 2.11
C MET A 1 -1.72 0.35 3.05
N LYS A 2 -2.81 -0.28 2.59
CA LYS A 2 -3.93 -0.66 3.47
C LYS A 2 -3.61 -1.98 4.16
N THR A 3 -3.65 -2.01 5.48
CA THR A 3 -3.50 -3.23 6.27
C THR A 3 -4.65 -4.20 5.94
N PRO A 4 -4.38 -5.48 5.68
CA PRO A 4 -5.43 -6.46 5.42
C PRO A 4 -6.27 -6.67 6.67
N ILE A 5 -7.59 -6.56 6.52
CA ILE A 5 -8.58 -6.67 7.61
C ILE A 5 -9.19 -8.08 7.56
N LEU A 6 -9.38 -8.68 8.73
CA LEU A 6 -10.09 -9.94 8.86
C LEU A 6 -11.57 -9.79 8.47
N GLU A 7 -11.99 -10.50 7.42
CA GLU A 7 -13.38 -10.48 6.94
C GLU A 7 -14.14 -11.79 7.24
N GLU A 8 -15.45 -11.66 7.50
CA GLU A 8 -16.35 -12.80 7.71
C GLU A 8 -16.83 -13.37 6.36
N PHE A 9 -16.50 -14.62 6.09
CA PHE A 9 -16.90 -15.37 4.91
C PHE A 9 -18.27 -16.00 5.13
N LYS A 10 -19.31 -15.50 4.44
CA LYS A 10 -20.69 -16.00 4.57
C LYS A 10 -21.06 -16.91 3.42
N LEU A 11 -21.56 -18.10 3.75
CA LEU A 11 -22.12 -19.08 2.80
C LEU A 11 -23.62 -19.22 3.01
N LYS A 12 -24.40 -19.17 1.92
CA LYS A 12 -25.85 -19.45 1.97
C LYS A 12 -26.13 -20.93 1.68
N SER A 13 -25.34 -21.55 0.80
CA SER A 13 -25.43 -22.97 0.51
C SER A 13 -24.06 -23.64 0.35
N ILE A 14 -24.03 -24.97 0.51
CA ILE A 14 -22.85 -25.80 0.32
C ILE A 14 -22.85 -26.32 -1.13
N ASP A 15 -22.65 -25.41 -2.08
CA ASP A 15 -22.54 -25.71 -3.51
C ASP A 15 -21.21 -25.19 -4.08
N LYS A 16 -20.63 -25.96 -5.01
CA LYS A 16 -19.33 -25.67 -5.61
C LYS A 16 -19.31 -24.33 -6.34
N VAL A 17 -20.39 -24.03 -7.08
CA VAL A 17 -20.51 -22.80 -7.87
C VAL A 17 -20.58 -21.58 -6.95
N GLU A 18 -21.35 -21.66 -5.88
CA GLU A 18 -21.49 -20.57 -4.90
C GLU A 18 -20.18 -20.34 -4.15
N ILE A 19 -19.51 -21.40 -3.69
CA ILE A 19 -18.21 -21.30 -3.00
C ILE A 19 -17.20 -20.58 -3.91
N LYS A 20 -17.10 -20.99 -5.17
CA LYS A 20 -16.17 -20.36 -6.13
C LYS A 20 -16.47 -18.88 -6.37
N ALA A 21 -17.74 -18.50 -6.45
CA ALA A 21 -18.15 -17.10 -6.57
C ALA A 21 -17.78 -16.29 -5.30
N ASN A 22 -18.05 -16.85 -4.13
CA ASN A 22 -17.75 -16.21 -2.85
C ASN A 22 -16.25 -16.08 -2.60
N LEU A 23 -15.41 -17.07 -2.96
CA LEU A 23 -13.95 -16.96 -2.85
C LEU A 23 -13.40 -15.73 -3.59
N LYS A 24 -13.97 -15.41 -4.76
CA LYS A 24 -13.61 -14.22 -5.53
C LYS A 24 -14.15 -12.94 -4.92
N HIS A 25 -15.40 -12.97 -4.44
CA HIS A 25 -16.03 -11.82 -3.79
C HIS A 25 -15.26 -11.36 -2.55
N TYR A 26 -14.95 -12.30 -1.65
CA TYR A 26 -14.19 -12.06 -0.41
C TYR A 26 -12.67 -12.08 -0.64
N ARG A 27 -12.20 -12.03 -1.89
CA ARG A 27 -10.77 -11.91 -2.27
C ARG A 27 -9.86 -12.86 -1.49
N VAL A 28 -10.27 -14.11 -1.35
CA VAL A 28 -9.53 -15.11 -0.59
C VAL A 28 -8.11 -15.27 -1.13
N GLY A 29 -7.13 -15.35 -0.23
CA GLY A 29 -5.71 -15.35 -0.56
C GLY A 29 -5.07 -13.96 -0.68
N HIS A 30 -5.88 -12.88 -0.74
CA HIS A 30 -5.40 -11.50 -0.70
C HIS A 30 -5.72 -10.79 0.62
N GLN A 31 -6.61 -11.37 1.42
CA GLN A 31 -6.96 -10.93 2.75
C GLN A 31 -7.31 -12.13 3.64
N PRO A 32 -7.11 -12.02 4.95
CA PRO A 32 -7.48 -13.05 5.92
C PRO A 32 -8.99 -13.11 6.03
N VAL A 33 -9.53 -14.32 6.04
CA VAL A 33 -10.98 -14.55 6.13
C VAL A 33 -11.27 -15.61 7.18
N TYR A 34 -12.44 -15.53 7.80
CA TYR A 34 -12.92 -16.59 8.68
C TYR A 34 -14.33 -17.01 8.30
N LEU A 35 -14.65 -18.28 8.48
CA LEU A 35 -16.00 -18.81 8.33
C LEU A 35 -16.49 -19.34 9.67
N ASP A 36 -17.62 -18.82 10.14
CA ASP A 36 -18.31 -19.38 11.30
C ASP A 36 -19.09 -20.64 10.90
N ALA A 37 -18.58 -21.79 11.35
CA ALA A 37 -19.15 -23.11 11.17
C ALA A 37 -19.57 -23.76 12.50
N SER A 38 -19.65 -22.99 13.59
CA SER A 38 -20.04 -23.46 14.93
C SER A 38 -21.38 -24.20 14.93
N ARG A 39 -22.32 -23.78 14.07
CA ARG A 39 -23.67 -24.36 13.97
C ARG A 39 -23.77 -25.62 13.10
N LEU A 40 -22.69 -26.03 12.43
CA LEU A 40 -22.72 -27.19 11.53
C LEU A 40 -22.46 -28.48 12.29
N LYS A 41 -23.23 -29.53 11.96
CA LYS A 41 -22.95 -30.90 12.43
C LYS A 41 -21.67 -31.43 11.77
N ARG A 42 -20.98 -32.35 12.44
CA ARG A 42 -19.70 -32.96 12.00
C ARG A 42 -19.70 -33.40 10.54
N ASP A 43 -20.69 -34.17 10.10
CA ASP A 43 -20.74 -34.67 8.72
C ASP A 43 -20.84 -33.55 7.68
N ARG A 44 -21.63 -32.51 7.98
CA ARG A 44 -21.78 -31.35 7.10
C ARG A 44 -20.52 -30.51 7.08
N LEU A 45 -19.85 -30.36 8.22
CA LEU A 45 -18.59 -29.65 8.32
C LEU A 45 -17.49 -30.35 7.51
N ILE A 46 -17.34 -31.66 7.65
CA ILE A 46 -16.37 -32.45 6.86
C ILE A 46 -16.65 -32.29 5.36
N LYS A 47 -17.93 -32.39 4.95
CA LYS A 47 -18.32 -32.18 3.55
C LYS A 47 -17.98 -30.77 3.05
N LEU A 48 -18.23 -29.75 3.87
CA LEU A 48 -17.91 -28.36 3.55
C LEU A 48 -16.40 -28.13 3.42
N LEU A 49 -15.60 -28.63 4.37
CA LEU A 49 -14.15 -28.52 4.36
C LEU A 49 -13.53 -29.25 3.16
N GLY A 50 -14.05 -30.43 2.81
CA GLY A 50 -13.63 -31.15 1.61
C GLY A 50 -13.93 -30.36 0.33
N LEU A 51 -15.13 -29.79 0.21
CA LEU A 51 -15.49 -28.95 -0.94
C LEU A 51 -14.64 -27.67 -1.00
N LEU A 52 -14.44 -26.99 0.13
CA LEU A 52 -13.58 -25.80 0.21
C LEU A 52 -12.14 -26.12 -0.20
N SER A 53 -11.57 -27.23 0.29
CA SER A 53 -10.21 -27.65 -0.09
C SER A 53 -10.10 -27.89 -1.59
N ASN A 54 -11.06 -28.60 -2.18
CA ASN A 54 -11.06 -28.88 -3.62
C ASN A 54 -11.17 -27.60 -4.46
N VAL A 55 -12.07 -26.67 -4.09
CA VAL A 55 -12.24 -25.42 -4.84
C VAL A 55 -11.02 -24.50 -4.67
N MET A 56 -10.43 -24.43 -3.49
CA MET A 56 -9.20 -23.64 -3.28
C MET A 56 -8.03 -24.21 -4.08
N GLU A 57 -7.87 -25.53 -4.14
CA GLU A 57 -6.85 -26.17 -4.98
C GLU A 57 -7.07 -25.89 -6.47
N GLU A 58 -8.32 -25.93 -6.96
CA GLU A 58 -8.65 -25.59 -8.34
C GLU A 58 -8.31 -24.14 -8.70
N GLU A 59 -8.41 -23.22 -7.76
CA GLU A 59 -8.05 -21.80 -7.93
C GLU A 59 -6.59 -21.49 -7.56
N ASN A 60 -5.77 -22.53 -7.28
CA ASN A 60 -4.38 -22.40 -6.81
C ASN A 60 -4.21 -21.54 -5.54
N LEU A 61 -5.17 -21.62 -4.62
CA LEU A 61 -5.16 -20.92 -3.34
C LEU A 61 -4.76 -21.87 -2.20
N SER A 62 -3.91 -21.40 -1.29
CA SER A 62 -3.60 -22.14 -0.06
C SER A 62 -4.47 -21.65 1.10
N PRO A 63 -5.00 -22.56 1.95
CA PRO A 63 -5.74 -22.20 3.16
C PRO A 63 -4.93 -21.41 4.20
N LYS A 64 -3.60 -21.40 4.10
CA LYS A 64 -2.71 -20.79 5.10
C LYS A 64 -1.89 -19.62 4.57
N PHE A 65 -1.75 -19.49 3.24
CA PHE A 65 -0.84 -18.54 2.59
C PHE A 65 -1.45 -18.02 1.28
N PRO A 66 -1.27 -16.74 0.90
CA PRO A 66 -0.58 -15.65 1.61
C PRO A 66 -1.29 -15.18 2.88
N TYR A 67 -2.62 -15.29 2.89
CA TYR A 67 -3.45 -14.98 4.05
C TYR A 67 -4.29 -16.19 4.44
N PRO A 68 -4.45 -16.43 5.75
CA PRO A 68 -5.14 -17.62 6.25
C PRO A 68 -6.65 -17.55 6.06
N PHE A 69 -7.24 -18.71 5.79
CA PHE A 69 -8.67 -18.97 5.85
C PHE A 69 -8.99 -19.72 7.14
N TYR A 70 -9.55 -19.04 8.12
CA TYR A 70 -9.90 -19.60 9.42
C TYR A 70 -11.29 -20.25 9.41
N ILE A 71 -11.45 -21.30 10.20
CA ILE A 71 -12.73 -21.97 10.43
C ILE A 71 -13.03 -21.90 11.92
N ILE A 72 -14.24 -21.48 12.28
CA ILE A 72 -14.70 -21.48 13.66
C ILE A 72 -15.62 -22.67 13.85
N SER A 73 -15.28 -23.58 14.76
CA SER A 73 -16.11 -24.73 15.09
C SER A 73 -15.72 -25.32 16.44
N ASP A 74 -16.73 -25.75 17.20
CA ASP A 74 -16.55 -26.46 18.46
C ASP A 74 -16.19 -27.95 18.26
N ILE A 75 -16.18 -28.43 17.02
CA ILE A 75 -15.95 -29.84 16.71
C ILE A 75 -14.45 -30.13 16.68
N GLU A 76 -14.00 -30.86 17.69
CA GLU A 76 -12.64 -31.38 17.80
C GLU A 76 -12.43 -32.60 16.88
N ASP A 77 -11.16 -32.97 16.63
CA ASP A 77 -10.76 -34.13 15.83
C ASP A 77 -11.25 -34.15 14.37
N ILE A 78 -10.96 -33.07 13.63
CA ILE A 78 -11.17 -33.01 12.18
C ILE A 78 -9.83 -32.90 11.49
N TRP A 79 -9.54 -33.86 10.60
CA TRP A 79 -8.38 -33.78 9.74
C TRP A 79 -8.64 -32.76 8.63
N THR A 80 -7.95 -31.62 8.66
CA THR A 80 -8.17 -30.53 7.72
C THR A 80 -6.89 -29.75 7.43
N LYS A 81 -6.82 -29.12 6.26
CA LYS A 81 -5.76 -28.17 5.90
C LYS A 81 -6.00 -26.78 6.51
N PHE A 82 -7.23 -26.51 6.94
CA PHE A 82 -7.66 -25.23 7.49
C PHE A 82 -7.32 -25.10 8.97
N PRO A 83 -6.83 -23.95 9.44
CA PRO A 83 -6.76 -23.65 10.87
C PRO A 83 -8.17 -23.52 11.48
N ILE A 84 -8.48 -24.35 12.48
CA ILE A 84 -9.76 -24.35 13.21
C ILE A 84 -9.56 -23.73 14.60
N PHE A 85 -10.50 -22.87 15.00
CA PHE A 85 -10.58 -22.25 16.33
C PHE A 85 -11.99 -22.45 16.91
N LYS A 86 -12.14 -22.40 18.24
CA LYS A 86 -13.46 -22.60 18.88
C LYS A 86 -14.30 -21.34 18.83
N SER A 87 -13.67 -20.18 18.96
CA SER A 87 -14.34 -18.89 18.99
C SER A 87 -13.60 -17.84 18.16
N ILE A 88 -14.30 -16.73 17.85
CA ILE A 88 -13.70 -15.57 17.16
C ILE A 88 -12.57 -14.96 18.00
N GLU A 89 -12.68 -15.03 19.33
CA GLU A 89 -11.75 -14.44 20.29
C GLU A 89 -10.39 -15.14 20.29
N GLU A 90 -10.34 -16.41 19.91
CA GLU A 90 -9.10 -17.19 19.78
C GLU A 90 -8.35 -16.88 18.47
N LEU A 91 -8.97 -16.17 17.53
CA LEU A 91 -8.33 -15.84 16.26
C LEU A 91 -7.16 -14.87 16.50
N PRO A 92 -6.05 -15.01 15.73
CA PRO A 92 -4.92 -14.11 15.86
C PRO A 92 -5.31 -12.64 15.65
N SER A 93 -5.01 -11.79 16.63
CA SER A 93 -5.37 -10.37 16.62
C SER A 93 -4.63 -9.53 15.59
N TYR A 94 -3.59 -10.06 14.95
CA TYR A 94 -2.78 -9.37 13.93
C TYR A 94 -3.62 -8.74 12.80
N TYR A 95 -4.76 -9.34 12.46
CA TYR A 95 -5.66 -8.90 11.39
C TYR A 95 -6.97 -8.29 11.87
N GLN A 96 -7.20 -8.27 13.19
CA GLN A 96 -8.47 -7.85 13.81
C GLN A 96 -8.57 -6.33 14.00
N PHE A 97 -7.47 -5.60 13.85
CA PHE A 97 -7.47 -4.16 14.06
C PHE A 97 -8.08 -3.46 12.84
N GLU A 98 -9.29 -2.88 13.02
CA GLU A 98 -9.61 -1.64 12.34
C GLU A 98 -8.40 -0.73 12.50
N ALA A 99 -7.86 -0.22 11.38
CA ALA A 99 -6.71 0.66 11.42
C ALA A 99 -6.97 1.75 12.46
N THR A 100 -6.27 1.70 13.60
CA THR A 100 -6.31 2.76 14.59
C THR A 100 -6.02 4.02 13.82
N ARG A 101 -6.98 4.95 13.78
CA ARG A 101 -6.79 6.22 13.09
C ARG A 101 -5.46 6.79 13.58
N PRO A 102 -4.49 7.07 12.69
CA PRO A 102 -3.21 7.60 13.12
C PRO A 102 -3.48 8.80 14.02
N THR A 103 -2.83 8.84 15.17
CA THR A 103 -2.89 10.04 16.01
C THR A 103 -2.38 11.22 15.20
N THR A 104 -2.77 12.45 15.56
CA THR A 104 -2.33 13.66 14.83
C THR A 104 -0.80 13.79 14.73
N LYS A 105 -0.04 13.15 15.63
CA LYS A 105 1.43 13.05 15.55
C LYS A 105 1.87 12.05 14.47
N GLU A 106 1.29 10.85 14.47
CA GLU A 106 1.61 9.80 13.49
C GLU A 106 1.19 10.19 12.08
N GLN A 107 0.05 10.85 11.93
CA GLN A 107 -0.41 11.37 10.64
C GLN A 107 0.61 12.38 10.07
N LYS A 108 1.13 13.31 10.90
CA LYS A 108 2.17 14.25 10.47
C LYS A 108 3.48 13.57 10.06
N ILE A 109 3.84 12.48 10.74
CA ILE A 109 5.03 11.68 10.38
C ILE A 109 4.80 10.97 9.05
N LEU A 110 3.62 10.40 8.85
CA LEU A 110 3.23 9.77 7.58
C LEU A 110 3.24 10.78 6.43
N ASP A 111 2.63 11.95 6.63
CA ASP A 111 2.62 13.03 5.64
C ASP A 111 4.06 13.47 5.31
N PHE A 112 4.94 13.58 6.32
CA PHE A 112 6.35 13.91 6.10
C PHE A 112 7.10 12.83 5.32
N ILE A 113 6.83 11.55 5.61
CA ILE A 113 7.43 10.42 4.90
C ILE A 113 6.93 10.38 3.46
N ASP A 114 5.64 10.58 3.21
CA ASP A 114 5.07 10.61 1.85
C ASP A 114 5.64 11.79 1.04
N ILE A 115 5.78 12.97 1.63
CA ILE A 115 6.44 14.12 1.00
C ILE A 115 7.91 13.79 0.71
N SER A 116 8.63 13.21 1.67
CA SER A 116 10.04 12.84 1.50
C SER A 116 10.22 11.78 0.42
N ALA A 117 9.37 10.76 0.39
CA ALA A 117 9.35 9.72 -0.64
C ALA A 117 8.97 10.28 -2.02
N SER A 118 8.06 11.26 -2.08
CA SER A 118 7.71 11.94 -3.33
C SER A 118 8.87 12.80 -3.89
N ASN A 119 9.71 13.33 -3.00
CA ASN A 119 10.92 14.07 -3.37
C ASN A 119 12.10 13.16 -3.70
N ILE A 120 12.11 11.92 -3.20
CA ILE A 120 13.03 10.87 -3.64
C ILE A 120 12.45 10.24 -4.90
N ARG A 121 12.41 11.01 -5.98
CA ARG A 121 12.29 10.45 -7.32
C ARG A 121 13.67 9.92 -7.71
N ASN A 122 13.71 8.73 -8.31
CA ASN A 122 14.85 8.33 -9.15
C ASN A 122 14.82 9.22 -10.40
N GLU A 123 15.15 10.49 -10.23
CA GLU A 123 15.38 11.37 -11.36
C GLU A 123 16.63 10.88 -12.09
N ASP A 124 16.55 10.88 -13.41
CA ASP A 124 17.69 10.52 -14.25
C ASP A 124 18.79 11.57 -14.01
N VAL A 125 19.90 11.13 -13.43
CA VAL A 125 21.06 11.97 -13.10
C VAL A 125 21.52 12.77 -14.31
N GLN A 126 21.36 12.23 -15.53
CA GLN A 126 21.71 12.92 -16.77
C GLN A 126 20.82 14.15 -17.03
N LEU A 127 19.50 14.06 -16.80
CA LEU A 127 18.60 15.20 -16.96
C LEU A 127 18.93 16.32 -15.97
N CYS A 128 19.25 15.95 -14.73
CA CYS A 128 19.65 16.92 -13.71
C CYS A 128 20.96 17.65 -14.07
N LEU A 129 21.95 16.92 -14.60
CA LEU A 129 23.22 17.49 -15.06
C LEU A 129 23.06 18.41 -16.27
N ASP A 130 22.17 18.07 -17.20
CA ASP A 130 21.87 18.89 -18.37
C ASP A 130 21.19 20.22 -17.98
N GLU A 131 20.22 20.17 -17.07
CA GLU A 131 19.56 21.38 -16.55
C GLU A 131 20.56 22.28 -15.80
N PHE A 132 21.42 21.67 -14.98
CA PHE A 132 22.44 22.40 -14.25
C PHE A 132 23.43 23.09 -15.19
N SER A 133 23.87 22.39 -16.24
CA SER A 133 24.79 22.92 -17.25
C SER A 133 24.19 24.09 -18.04
N ARG A 134 22.91 24.00 -18.42
CA ARG A 134 22.16 25.09 -19.09
C ARG A 134 21.99 26.31 -18.18
N THR A 135 21.84 26.08 -16.89
CA THR A 135 21.66 27.17 -15.92
C THR A 135 22.97 27.92 -15.67
N ILE A 136 24.10 27.20 -15.56
CA ILE A 136 25.42 27.81 -15.37
C ILE A 136 25.84 28.69 -16.55
N SER A 137 25.64 28.24 -17.78
CA SER A 137 25.99 29.02 -18.97
C SER A 137 25.22 30.33 -19.02
N SER A 138 23.91 30.27 -18.75
CA SER A 138 23.03 31.44 -18.67
C SER A 138 23.45 32.41 -17.58
N GLN A 139 23.77 31.92 -16.37
CA GLN A 139 24.23 32.76 -15.27
C GLN A 139 25.59 33.41 -15.53
N ARG A 140 26.51 32.73 -16.23
CA ARG A 140 27.80 33.32 -16.64
C ARG A 140 27.61 34.51 -17.57
N ILE A 141 26.70 34.39 -18.54
CA ILE A 141 26.38 35.46 -19.49
C ILE A 141 25.73 36.65 -18.77
N ILE A 142 24.77 36.39 -17.88
CA ILE A 142 24.13 37.44 -17.08
C ILE A 142 25.18 38.18 -16.24
N LYS A 143 26.12 37.44 -15.62
CA LYS A 143 27.19 38.03 -14.82
C LYS A 143 28.15 38.89 -15.65
N SER A 144 28.49 38.48 -16.88
CA SER A 144 29.35 39.29 -17.75
C SER A 144 28.64 40.56 -18.20
N LEU A 145 27.38 40.47 -18.61
CA LEU A 145 26.56 41.60 -19.02
C LEU A 145 26.33 42.59 -17.87
N ALA A 146 26.07 42.11 -16.65
CA ALA A 146 25.93 42.97 -15.47
C ALA A 146 27.23 43.73 -15.15
N LYS A 147 28.39 43.07 -15.31
CA LYS A 147 29.70 43.70 -15.11
C LYS A 147 29.99 44.76 -16.18
N GLU A 148 29.59 44.51 -17.43
CA GLU A 148 29.70 45.47 -18.52
C GLU A 148 28.77 46.65 -18.34
N GLY A 149 27.50 46.42 -18.01
CA GLY A 149 26.53 47.46 -17.68
C GLY A 149 27.01 48.38 -16.55
N SER A 150 27.52 47.80 -15.45
CA SER A 150 28.09 48.59 -14.35
C SER A 150 29.30 49.44 -14.76
N LYS A 151 30.09 49.00 -15.75
CA LYS A 151 31.19 49.83 -16.29
C LYS A 151 30.66 50.97 -17.14
N LEU A 152 29.67 50.71 -18.00
CA LEU A 152 29.05 51.72 -18.86
C LEU A 152 28.35 52.80 -18.03
N GLU A 153 27.66 52.41 -16.96
CA GLU A 153 27.06 53.36 -16.00
C GLU A 153 28.11 54.28 -15.35
N LYS A 154 29.29 53.73 -15.02
CA LYS A 154 30.40 54.55 -14.47
C LYS A 154 30.93 55.54 -15.50
N ILE A 155 31.07 55.12 -16.75
CA ILE A 155 31.53 55.99 -17.84
C ILE A 155 30.51 57.11 -18.11
N LEU A 156 29.22 56.78 -18.14
CA LEU A 156 28.14 57.76 -18.30
C LEU A 156 28.17 58.82 -17.19
N LYS A 157 28.35 58.40 -15.93
CA LYS A 157 28.48 59.35 -14.81
C LYS A 157 29.65 60.31 -14.97
N ILE A 158 30.82 59.80 -15.39
CA ILE A 158 32.01 60.63 -15.63
C ILE A 158 31.74 61.64 -16.76
N LEU A 159 31.14 61.19 -17.86
CA LEU A 159 30.80 62.06 -18.99
C LEU A 159 29.75 63.13 -18.64
N GLU A 160 28.77 62.79 -17.80
CA GLU A 160 27.77 63.75 -17.31
C GLU A 160 28.36 64.77 -16.34
N GLU A 161 29.36 64.39 -15.54
CA GLU A 161 30.11 65.29 -14.67
C GLU A 161 31.01 66.22 -15.48
N GLU A 162 31.68 65.73 -16.52
CA GLU A 162 32.51 66.52 -17.44
C GLU A 162 31.70 67.47 -18.33
N ALA A 163 30.46 67.11 -18.69
CA ALA A 163 29.57 67.96 -19.50
C ALA A 163 28.87 69.07 -18.69
N LYS A 164 28.91 69.01 -17.35
CA LYS A 164 28.33 70.01 -16.44
C LYS A 164 29.37 70.96 -15.82
N GLY A 165 30.66 70.69 -15.99
CA GLY A 165 31.77 71.58 -15.62
C GLY A 165 32.20 72.45 -16.78
#